data_AF-A0A7I5E6U2-F1
#
_entry.id   AF-A0A7I5E6U2-F1
#
_cell.length_a   1.000
_cell.length_b   1.000
_cell.length_c   1.000
_cell.angle_alpha   90.00
_cell.angle_beta   90.00
_cell.angle_gamma   90.00
#
_symmetry.space_group_name_H-M   'P 1'
#
loop_
_entity.id
_entity.type
_entity.pdbx_description
1 polymer ?
#
loop_
_entity_poly.entity_id
_entity_poly.type
_entity_poly.pdbx_seq_one_letter_code
_entity_poly.pdbx_strand_id
1 'polypeptide(L)'
;IRYPKMPSIAIDEGSPERNPTNKDESKEVVKQYEECPKRAYAGSDNGCCDNEKFLIGVAILLIVFAFLTLVNYYHMALVPLLLSIATSVVIIIGVCTKNAICMLISMILLIILAIIEIVNLLYELYHFINGQSEVTARAIIGFIFGILFCVTIVFAIISTCALRREY
;
A
#
# COMPACT_ATOMS: atom_id res chain seq x y z
N ILE A 1 3.92 78.91 3.73
CA ILE A 1 4.88 78.94 4.86
C ILE A 1 4.14 79.38 6.12
N ARG A 2 4.26 78.63 7.24
CA ARG A 2 3.70 78.79 8.62
C ARG A 2 2.20 78.46 8.81
N TYR A 3 1.80 77.29 9.38
CA TYR A 3 1.76 76.77 10.80
C TYR A 3 0.46 77.18 11.57
N PRO A 4 0.09 76.57 12.72
CA PRO A 4 -0.53 75.25 12.95
C PRO A 4 -1.79 75.33 13.90
N LYS A 5 -2.51 74.23 14.21
CA LYS A 5 -3.37 74.16 15.42
C LYS A 5 -3.69 72.71 15.89
N MET A 6 -3.42 72.45 17.17
CA MET A 6 -3.75 71.28 18.03
C MET A 6 -4.97 71.61 18.95
N PRO A 7 -5.37 70.83 20.00
CA PRO A 7 -5.75 69.40 20.16
C PRO A 7 -7.02 69.12 21.05
N SER A 8 -7.37 67.82 21.24
CA SER A 8 -7.82 67.07 22.46
C SER A 8 -9.27 66.96 23.05
N ILE A 9 -9.62 65.70 23.43
CA ILE A 9 -10.43 65.18 24.59
C ILE A 9 -11.98 65.25 24.48
N ALA A 10 -12.86 64.37 25.03
CA ALA A 10 -12.98 62.95 25.45
C ALA A 10 -14.38 62.82 26.12
N ILE A 11 -15.21 61.76 25.94
CA ILE A 11 -16.32 61.40 26.86
C ILE A 11 -16.61 59.88 26.80
N ASP A 12 -16.63 59.23 27.97
CA ASP A 12 -17.13 57.87 28.30
C ASP A 12 -18.07 58.02 29.51
N GLU A 13 -19.28 57.44 29.49
CA GLU A 13 -20.12 57.18 30.68
C GLU A 13 -21.17 56.06 30.41
N GLY A 14 -21.05 54.93 31.14
CA GLY A 14 -22.12 54.40 32.02
C GLY A 14 -23.15 53.34 31.53
N SER A 15 -23.15 52.17 32.20
CA SER A 15 -24.02 50.96 32.07
C SER A 15 -25.36 51.04 32.87
N PRO A 16 -26.31 50.06 32.76
CA PRO A 16 -26.39 49.04 33.84
C PRO A 16 -26.88 47.60 33.46
N GLU A 17 -26.27 46.62 34.15
CA GLU A 17 -26.79 45.35 34.74
C GLU A 17 -27.76 44.39 34.00
N ARG A 18 -27.31 43.13 33.79
CA ARG A 18 -27.87 41.89 34.42
C ARG A 18 -27.05 40.64 34.10
N ASN A 19 -26.57 39.94 35.13
CA ASN A 19 -26.22 38.50 35.09
C ASN A 19 -27.20 37.79 36.05
N PRO A 20 -27.61 36.52 35.82
CA PRO A 20 -26.82 35.44 36.43
C PRO A 20 -26.83 34.06 35.71
N THR A 21 -25.77 33.30 36.02
CA THR A 21 -25.71 31.82 36.22
C THR A 21 -25.74 30.84 35.02
N ASN A 22 -24.56 30.27 34.78
CA ASN A 22 -24.23 28.84 34.92
C ASN A 22 -25.00 27.82 34.05
N LYS A 23 -24.37 27.40 32.94
CA LYS A 23 -24.42 26.02 32.47
C LYS A 23 -23.11 25.66 31.77
N ASP A 24 -22.31 24.91 32.51
CA ASP A 24 -21.26 24.03 32.04
C ASP A 24 -21.90 22.99 31.11
N GLU A 25 -21.94 23.28 29.81
CA GLU A 25 -22.28 22.29 28.78
C GLU A 25 -21.08 22.21 27.83
N SER A 26 -20.20 21.27 28.17
CA SER A 26 -19.36 20.47 27.29
C SER A 26 -19.67 20.69 25.80
N LYS A 27 -18.95 21.62 25.18
CA LYS A 27 -18.70 21.53 23.75
C LYS A 27 -17.57 20.53 23.59
N GLU A 28 -17.93 19.25 23.58
CA GLU A 28 -17.19 18.26 22.80
C GLU A 28 -17.15 18.79 21.36
N VAL A 29 -16.08 19.53 21.06
CA VAL A 29 -15.67 19.76 19.69
C VAL A 29 -15.20 18.41 19.20
N VAL A 30 -16.15 17.63 18.69
CA VAL A 30 -15.88 16.49 17.82
C VAL A 30 -15.10 17.05 16.65
N LYS A 31 -13.78 17.07 16.78
CA LYS A 31 -12.88 17.09 15.63
C LYS A 31 -13.10 15.74 14.95
N GLN A 32 -14.13 15.67 14.11
CA GLN A 32 -14.10 14.80 12.94
C GLN A 32 -12.86 15.24 12.17
N TYR A 33 -11.74 14.56 12.43
CA TYR A 33 -10.63 14.51 11.51
C TYR A 33 -11.17 13.79 10.26
N GLU A 34 -11.86 14.54 9.41
CA GLU A 34 -11.85 14.26 7.99
C GLU A 34 -10.39 14.46 7.56
N GLU A 35 -9.58 13.41 7.73
CA GLU A 35 -8.41 13.20 6.89
C GLU A 35 -8.93 13.02 5.47
N CYS A 36 -9.28 14.13 4.82
CA CYS A 36 -9.27 14.20 3.37
C CYS A 36 -7.90 13.67 2.95
N PRO A 37 -7.80 12.53 2.22
CA PRO A 37 -6.52 12.02 1.78
C PRO A 37 -5.89 13.13 0.94
N LYS A 38 -4.78 13.67 1.45
CA LYS A 38 -3.99 14.69 0.77
C LYS A 38 -3.69 14.14 -0.61
N ARG A 39 -4.36 14.69 -1.64
CA ARG A 39 -4.19 14.30 -3.03
C ARG A 39 -2.69 14.35 -3.32
N ALA A 40 -2.09 13.19 -3.53
CA ALA A 40 -0.67 13.08 -3.75
C ALA A 40 -0.31 13.92 -4.96
N TYR A 41 0.57 14.89 -4.77
CA TYR A 41 1.15 15.63 -5.86
C TYR A 41 1.99 14.65 -6.69
N ALA A 42 1.49 14.30 -7.87
CA ALA A 42 2.28 13.75 -8.95
C ALA A 42 3.38 14.77 -9.30
N GLY A 43 4.54 14.63 -8.67
CA GLY A 43 5.66 15.56 -8.87
C GLY A 43 6.50 15.87 -7.65
N SER A 44 6.53 15.02 -6.61
CA SER A 44 7.64 15.11 -5.65
C SER A 44 8.90 14.52 -6.31
N ASP A 45 9.90 15.38 -6.53
CA ASP A 45 11.30 15.09 -6.88
C ASP A 45 12.05 14.23 -5.84
N ASN A 46 11.33 13.64 -4.88
CA ASN A 46 11.88 12.61 -4.03
C ASN A 46 12.06 11.35 -4.87
N GLY A 47 13.32 10.92 -4.99
CA GLY A 47 13.70 9.67 -5.64
C GLY A 47 13.00 8.44 -5.05
N CYS A 48 13.37 7.27 -5.56
CA CYS A 48 12.65 6.04 -5.30
C CYS A 48 12.51 5.74 -3.80
N CYS A 49 11.28 5.64 -3.28
CA CYS A 49 11.04 5.32 -1.86
C CYS A 49 11.26 3.82 -1.60
N ASP A 50 11.41 3.41 -0.34
CA ASP A 50 11.80 2.02 -0.05
C ASP A 50 10.70 1.00 -0.43
N ASN A 51 9.42 1.40 -0.35
CA ASN A 51 8.30 0.60 -0.85
C ASN A 51 8.35 0.40 -2.38
N GLU A 52 8.72 1.43 -3.12
CA GLU A 52 8.90 1.36 -4.58
C GLU A 52 10.07 0.43 -4.94
N LYS A 53 11.22 0.58 -4.26
CA LYS A 53 12.38 -0.31 -4.46
C LYS A 53 12.04 -1.76 -4.15
N PHE A 54 11.33 -2.00 -3.06
CA PHE A 54 10.87 -3.33 -2.68
C PHE A 54 9.96 -3.93 -3.76
N LEU A 55 8.98 -3.17 -4.26
CA LEU A 55 8.07 -3.62 -5.31
C LEU A 55 8.78 -3.89 -6.64
N ILE A 56 9.77 -3.07 -7.01
CA ILE A 56 10.64 -3.35 -8.17
C ILE A 56 11.40 -4.66 -7.95
N GLY A 57 11.95 -4.88 -6.75
CA GLY A 57 12.60 -6.15 -6.38
C GLY A 57 11.67 -7.35 -6.50
N VAL A 58 10.43 -7.23 -6.03
CA VAL A 58 9.39 -8.26 -6.18
C VAL A 58 9.07 -8.51 -7.64
N ALA A 59 8.94 -7.47 -8.48
CA ALA A 59 8.70 -7.62 -9.91
C ALA A 59 9.84 -8.38 -10.61
N ILE A 60 11.10 -8.10 -10.26
CA ILE A 60 12.24 -8.85 -10.78
C ILE A 60 12.18 -10.32 -10.32
N LEU A 61 11.85 -10.56 -9.05
CA LEU A 61 11.74 -11.92 -8.50
C LEU A 61 10.64 -12.73 -9.21
N LEU A 62 9.48 -12.11 -9.47
CA LEU A 62 8.39 -12.72 -10.24
C LEU A 62 8.82 -13.07 -11.67
N ILE A 63 9.60 -12.21 -12.32
CA ILE A 63 10.17 -12.50 -13.65
C ILE A 63 11.12 -13.71 -13.60
N VAL A 64 12.02 -13.76 -12.61
CA VAL A 64 12.92 -14.90 -12.42
C VAL A 64 12.13 -16.20 -12.21
N PHE A 65 11.10 -16.15 -11.38
CA PHE A 65 10.21 -17.29 -11.15
C PHE A 65 9.50 -17.73 -12.43
N ALA A 66 9.01 -16.79 -13.24
CA ALA A 66 8.41 -17.06 -14.53
C ALA A 66 9.38 -17.77 -15.48
N PHE A 67 10.64 -17.32 -15.54
CA PHE A 67 11.67 -17.96 -16.36
C PHE A 67 12.00 -19.38 -15.88
N LEU A 68 12.15 -19.60 -14.57
CA LEU A 68 12.39 -20.94 -14.02
C LEU A 68 11.23 -21.89 -14.33
N THR A 69 10.00 -21.37 -14.26
CA THR A 69 8.78 -22.11 -14.59
C THR A 69 8.72 -22.43 -16.08
N LEU A 70 9.13 -21.50 -16.95
CA LEU A 70 9.20 -21.70 -18.39
C LEU A 70 10.20 -22.80 -18.78
N VAL A 71 11.39 -22.79 -18.16
CA VAL A 71 12.47 -23.75 -18.45
C VAL A 71 12.08 -25.17 -18.03
N ASN A 72 11.30 -25.33 -16.95
CA ASN A 72 10.80 -26.62 -16.48
C ASN A 72 9.46 -27.05 -17.11
N TYR A 73 9.00 -26.35 -18.15
CA TYR A 73 7.76 -26.54 -18.93
C TYR A 73 6.81 -27.66 -18.45
N TYR A 74 6.01 -27.37 -17.41
CA TYR A 74 4.85 -28.18 -17.06
C TYR A 74 3.60 -27.55 -17.69
N HIS A 75 2.81 -28.33 -18.42
CA HIS A 75 1.59 -27.85 -19.11
C HIS A 75 0.58 -27.14 -18.18
N MET A 76 0.59 -27.44 -16.87
CA MET A 76 -0.29 -26.81 -15.87
C MET A 76 0.24 -25.46 -15.33
N ALA A 77 1.46 -25.05 -15.71
CA ALA A 77 2.11 -23.86 -15.15
C ALA A 77 1.96 -22.59 -16.02
N LEU A 78 1.22 -22.66 -17.13
CA LEU A 78 1.10 -21.55 -18.08
C LEU A 78 0.32 -20.36 -17.50
N VAL A 79 -0.73 -20.63 -16.73
CA VAL A 79 -1.54 -19.59 -16.07
C VAL A 79 -0.75 -18.81 -15.02
N PRO A 80 -0.10 -19.43 -14.00
CA PRO A 80 0.69 -18.68 -13.04
C PRO A 80 1.89 -17.97 -13.69
N LEU A 81 2.46 -18.54 -14.75
CA LEU A 81 3.51 -17.90 -15.53
C LEU A 81 3.04 -16.59 -16.18
N LEU A 82 1.95 -16.63 -16.95
CA LEU A 82 1.40 -15.41 -17.57
C LEU A 82 1.02 -14.37 -16.53
N LEU A 83 0.42 -14.82 -15.42
CA LEU A 83 0.03 -13.95 -14.32
C LEU A 83 1.24 -13.27 -13.67
N SER A 84 2.32 -14.00 -13.41
CA SER A 84 3.56 -13.45 -12.83
C SER A 84 4.22 -12.41 -13.74
N ILE A 85 4.27 -12.65 -15.05
CA ILE A 85 4.79 -11.69 -16.03
C ILE A 85 3.91 -10.43 -16.07
N ALA A 86 2.59 -10.61 -16.19
CA ALA A 86 1.65 -9.49 -16.22
C ALA A 86 1.74 -8.64 -14.94
N THR A 87 1.77 -9.29 -13.77
CA THR A 87 1.90 -8.61 -12.48
C THR A 87 3.19 -7.80 -12.41
N SER A 88 4.31 -8.35 -12.88
CA SER A 88 5.61 -7.67 -12.88
C SER A 88 5.58 -6.41 -13.74
N VAL A 89 5.03 -6.50 -14.94
CA VAL A 89 4.92 -5.35 -15.87
C VAL A 89 4.04 -4.26 -15.27
N VAL A 90 2.88 -4.62 -14.69
CA VAL A 90 1.97 -3.63 -14.08
C VAL A 90 2.60 -2.97 -12.86
N ILE A 91 3.35 -3.71 -12.03
CA ILE A 91 4.10 -3.13 -10.90
C ILE A 91 5.12 -2.11 -11.40
N ILE A 92 5.95 -2.46 -12.37
CA ILE A 92 6.98 -1.55 -12.91
C ILE A 92 6.32 -0.28 -13.47
N ILE A 93 5.28 -0.43 -14.28
CA ILE A 93 4.54 0.71 -14.84
C ILE A 93 3.92 1.54 -13.71
N GLY A 94 3.30 0.91 -12.72
CA GLY A 94 2.67 1.60 -11.60
C GLY A 94 3.65 2.41 -10.77
N VAL A 95 4.83 1.86 -10.49
CA VAL A 95 5.91 2.57 -9.79
C VAL A 95 6.44 3.72 -10.65
N CYS A 96 6.81 3.46 -11.90
CA CYS A 96 7.41 4.47 -12.78
C CYS A 96 6.47 5.63 -13.10
N THR A 97 5.17 5.35 -13.22
CA THR A 97 4.15 6.38 -13.53
C THR A 97 3.52 6.99 -12.29
N LYS A 98 3.89 6.52 -11.08
CA LYS A 98 3.24 6.86 -9.81
C LYS A 98 1.71 6.82 -9.92
N ASN A 99 1.18 5.75 -10.53
CA ASN A 99 -0.25 5.63 -10.84
C ASN A 99 -0.99 4.75 -9.84
N ALA A 100 -1.90 5.36 -9.06
CA ALA A 100 -2.72 4.68 -8.07
C ALA A 100 -3.63 3.57 -8.66
N ILE A 101 -4.08 3.70 -9.91
CA ILE A 101 -4.89 2.68 -10.58
C ILE A 101 -4.04 1.46 -10.91
N CYS A 102 -2.82 1.66 -11.42
CA CYS A 102 -1.88 0.56 -11.65
C CYS A 102 -1.55 -0.17 -10.35
N MET A 103 -1.37 0.56 -9.23
CA MET A 103 -1.17 -0.05 -7.92
C MET A 103 -2.37 -0.89 -7.48
N LEU A 104 -3.60 -0.41 -7.72
CA LEU A 104 -4.81 -1.20 -7.43
C LEU A 104 -4.84 -2.50 -8.26
N ILE A 105 -4.53 -2.42 -9.56
CA ILE A 105 -4.47 -3.59 -10.43
C ILE A 105 -3.38 -4.56 -9.96
N SER A 106 -2.16 -4.07 -9.65
CA SER A 106 -1.08 -4.87 -9.09
C SER A 106 -1.51 -5.59 -7.81
N MET A 107 -2.23 -4.91 -6.91
CA MET A 107 -2.74 -5.51 -5.68
C MET A 107 -3.69 -6.67 -5.96
N ILE A 108 -4.63 -6.50 -6.89
CA ILE A 108 -5.58 -7.57 -7.29
C ILE A 108 -4.81 -8.76 -7.87
N LEU A 109 -3.87 -8.50 -8.78
CA LEU A 109 -3.07 -9.56 -9.39
C LEU A 109 -2.22 -10.31 -8.37
N LEU A 110 -1.59 -9.61 -7.43
CA LEU A 110 -0.83 -10.21 -6.32
C LEU A 110 -1.72 -11.07 -5.42
N ILE A 111 -2.95 -10.66 -5.14
CA ILE A 111 -3.90 -11.46 -4.35
C ILE A 111 -4.26 -12.76 -5.09
N ILE A 112 -4.54 -12.69 -6.39
CA ILE A 112 -4.83 -13.88 -7.19
C ILE A 112 -3.62 -14.83 -7.18
N LEU A 113 -2.42 -14.28 -7.33
CA LEU A 113 -1.16 -15.03 -7.27
C LEU A 113 -0.96 -15.71 -5.90
N ALA A 114 -1.24 -14.99 -4.80
CA ALA A 114 -1.17 -15.56 -3.46
C ALA A 114 -2.15 -16.73 -3.28
N ILE A 115 -3.39 -16.60 -3.77
CA ILE A 115 -4.39 -17.67 -3.68
C ILE A 115 -3.91 -18.92 -4.43
N ILE A 116 -3.39 -18.75 -5.65
CA ILE A 116 -2.87 -19.87 -6.45
C ILE A 116 -1.74 -20.59 -5.69
N GLU A 117 -0.80 -19.85 -5.11
CA GLU A 117 0.31 -20.47 -4.36
C GLU A 117 -0.11 -21.10 -3.04
N ILE A 118 -1.07 -20.52 -2.34
CA ILE A 118 -1.65 -21.16 -1.15
C ILE A 118 -2.29 -22.50 -1.52
N VAL A 119 -3.04 -22.56 -2.63
CA VAL A 119 -3.64 -23.80 -3.12
C VAL A 119 -2.57 -24.83 -3.48
N ASN A 120 -1.50 -24.42 -4.16
CA ASN A 120 -0.38 -25.30 -4.49
C ASN A 120 0.31 -25.86 -3.24
N LEU A 121 0.63 -24.99 -2.26
CA LEU A 121 1.22 -25.39 -0.98
C LEU A 121 0.32 -26.35 -0.20
N LEU A 122 -1.00 -26.12 -0.20
CA LEU A 122 -1.96 -27.02 0.45
C LEU A 122 -2.01 -28.39 -0.24
N TYR A 123 -1.94 -28.41 -1.57
CA TYR A 123 -1.92 -29.66 -2.33
C TYR A 123 -0.63 -30.45 -2.07
N GLU A 124 0.53 -29.79 -2.03
CA GLU A 124 1.80 -30.42 -1.66
C GLU A 124 1.76 -30.94 -0.23
N LEU A 125 1.27 -30.13 0.72
CA LEU A 125 1.13 -30.53 2.12
C LEU A 125 0.23 -31.75 2.29
N TYR A 126 -0.90 -31.81 1.56
CA TYR A 126 -1.80 -32.95 1.55
C TYR A 126 -1.10 -34.23 1.05
N HIS A 127 -0.32 -34.12 -0.03
CA HIS A 127 0.47 -35.22 -0.57
C HIS A 127 1.56 -35.70 0.40
N PHE A 128 2.22 -34.78 1.11
CA PHE A 128 3.19 -35.12 2.16
C PHE A 128 2.56 -35.88 3.32
N ILE A 129 1.42 -35.40 3.83
CA ILE A 129 0.74 -36.01 4.98
C ILE A 129 0.22 -37.41 4.65
N ASN A 130 -0.29 -37.61 3.43
CA ASN A 130 -0.83 -38.91 3.01
C ASN A 130 0.23 -39.90 2.50
N GLY A 131 1.53 -39.54 2.56
CA GLY A 131 2.62 -40.40 2.10
C GLY A 131 2.58 -40.71 0.60
N GLN A 132 1.85 -39.92 -0.18
CA GLN A 132 1.78 -40.05 -1.65
C GLN A 132 2.96 -39.35 -2.34
N SER A 133 3.73 -38.56 -1.59
CA SER A 133 4.94 -37.87 -2.01
C SER A 133 6.18 -38.52 -1.38
N GLU A 134 7.19 -38.82 -2.20
CA GLU A 134 8.52 -39.13 -1.67
C GLU A 134 9.08 -37.87 -0.98
N VAL A 135 9.27 -37.95 0.34
CA VAL A 135 9.85 -36.89 1.15
C VAL A 135 11.33 -36.75 0.82
N THR A 136 11.62 -36.14 -0.32
CA THR A 136 12.98 -35.81 -0.77
C THR A 136 13.39 -34.45 -0.22
N ALA A 137 14.68 -34.26 0.03
CA ALA A 137 15.21 -32.96 0.47
C ALA A 137 14.84 -31.82 -0.50
N ARG A 138 14.76 -32.11 -1.80
CA ARG A 138 14.34 -31.17 -2.83
C ARG A 138 12.90 -30.69 -2.63
N ALA A 139 11.98 -31.59 -2.29
CA ALA A 139 10.58 -31.26 -2.08
C ALA A 139 10.39 -30.40 -0.83
N ILE A 140 11.10 -30.71 0.27
CA ILE A 140 11.09 -29.88 1.50
C ILE A 140 11.62 -28.47 1.21
N ILE A 141 12.74 -28.37 0.49
CA ILE A 141 13.32 -27.07 0.13
C ILE A 141 12.35 -26.26 -0.75
N GLY A 142 11.72 -26.91 -1.74
CA GLY A 142 10.69 -26.29 -2.59
C GLY A 142 9.52 -25.74 -1.78
N PHE A 143 9.01 -26.52 -0.82
CA PHE A 143 7.93 -26.12 0.06
C PHE A 143 8.29 -24.89 0.92
N ILE A 144 9.49 -24.85 1.49
CA ILE A 144 9.99 -23.69 2.26
C ILE A 144 10.09 -22.45 1.35
N PHE A 145 10.64 -22.59 0.15
CA PHE A 145 10.69 -21.49 -0.81
C PHE A 145 9.30 -20.98 -1.19
N GLY A 146 8.32 -21.88 -1.37
CA GLY A 146 6.93 -21.50 -1.64
C GLY A 146 6.31 -20.70 -0.49
N ILE A 147 6.57 -21.08 0.77
CA ILE A 147 6.14 -20.30 1.95
C ILE A 147 6.78 -18.91 1.95
N LEU A 148 8.10 -18.81 1.75
CA LEU A 148 8.81 -17.53 1.70
C LEU A 148 8.29 -16.64 0.58
N PHE A 149 7.98 -17.23 -0.57
CA PHE A 149 7.38 -16.52 -1.70
C PHE A 149 5.99 -15.99 -1.33
N CYS A 150 5.15 -16.79 -0.69
CA CYS A 150 3.83 -16.36 -0.22
C CYS A 150 3.93 -15.19 0.78
N VAL A 151 4.87 -15.26 1.73
CA VAL A 151 5.13 -14.17 2.68
C VAL A 151 5.58 -12.90 1.95
N THR A 152 6.43 -13.04 0.93
CA THR A 152 6.90 -11.92 0.10
C THR A 152 5.74 -11.27 -0.65
N ILE A 153 4.81 -12.05 -1.20
CA ILE A 153 3.60 -11.52 -1.85
C ILE A 153 2.75 -10.73 -0.86
N VAL A 154 2.58 -11.21 0.38
CA VAL A 154 1.83 -10.48 1.42
C VAL A 154 2.47 -9.12 1.71
N PHE A 155 3.80 -9.07 1.88
CA PHE A 155 4.50 -7.80 2.03
C PHE A 155 4.36 -6.90 0.80
N ALA A 156 4.39 -7.46 -0.41
CA ALA A 156 4.19 -6.70 -1.65
C ALA A 156 2.78 -6.08 -1.71
N ILE A 157 1.75 -6.80 -1.26
CA ILE A 157 0.39 -6.28 -1.15
C ILE A 157 0.35 -5.12 -0.16
N ILE A 158 0.98 -5.24 1.01
CA ILE A 158 1.05 -4.17 2.02
C ILE A 158 1.74 -2.93 1.46
N SER A 159 2.92 -3.10 0.82
CA SER A 159 3.64 -2.00 0.19
C SER A 159 2.82 -1.35 -0.93
N THR A 160 2.10 -2.14 -1.74
CA THR A 160 1.21 -1.63 -2.78
C THR A 160 0.05 -0.83 -2.19
N CYS A 161 -0.51 -1.27 -1.07
CA CYS A 161 -1.54 -0.52 -0.33
C CYS A 161 -1.02 0.82 0.21
N ALA A 162 0.20 0.84 0.73
CA ALA A 162 0.85 2.08 1.18
C ALA A 162 1.05 3.04 0.01
N LEU A 163 1.67 2.58 -1.08
CA LEU A 163 1.91 3.40 -2.28
C LEU A 163 0.62 3.89 -2.91
N ARG A 164 -0.44 3.08 -2.94
CA ARG A 164 -1.74 3.50 -3.47
C ARG A 164 -2.33 4.67 -2.67
N ARG A 165 -2.10 4.75 -1.36
CA ARG A 165 -2.53 5.90 -0.55
C ARG A 165 -1.66 7.13 -0.79
N GLU A 166 -0.40 6.91 -1.15
CA GLU A 166 0.60 7.93 -1.41
C GLU A 166 0.60 8.47 -2.85
N TYR A 167 -0.08 7.80 -3.80
CA TYR A 167 -0.14 8.14 -5.23
C TYR A 167 -1.49 8.72 -5.66
#